data_AF-A0A3C2BYS1-F1
#
_entry.id   AF-A0A3C2BYS1-F1
#
_cell.length_a   1.000
_cell.length_b   1.000
_cell.length_c   1.000
_cell.angle_alpha   90.00
_cell.angle_beta   90.00
_cell.angle_gamma   90.00
#
_symmetry.space_group_name_H-M   'P 1'
#
loop_
_entity.id
_entity.type
_entity.pdbx_description
1 polymer ?
#
loop_
_entity_poly.entity_id
_entity_poly.type
_entity_poly.pdbx_seq_one_letter_code
_entity_poly.pdbx_strand_id
1 'polypeptide(L)'
;LAAALTADATLLDHALSRNVVLASPSTLLAVLKSVAFTWRQDVLTDSARELFDLARQLYERMGTLGDNVGKLGSSLKSSVDRYNSLIGTLEARILPTARKLNAMDESGLLTPPALDVTPRSLAAPELQQDDAAA
;
A
#
# COMPACT_ATOMS: atom_id res chain seq x y z
N LEU A 1 -3.54 51.59 -25.09
CA LEU A 1 -5.00 51.31 -24.95
C LEU A 1 -5.78 52.57 -24.65
N ALA A 2 -5.52 53.30 -23.55
CA ALA A 2 -6.20 54.56 -23.23
C ALA A 2 -6.17 55.59 -24.39
N ALA A 3 -4.98 55.90 -24.93
CA ALA A 3 -4.85 56.84 -26.06
C ALA A 3 -5.57 56.40 -27.35
N ALA A 4 -5.72 55.09 -27.58
CA ALA A 4 -6.41 54.56 -28.76
C ALA A 4 -7.93 54.63 -28.60
N LEU A 5 -8.45 54.37 -27.39
CA LEU A 5 -9.89 54.50 -27.08
C LEU A 5 -10.36 55.95 -27.00
N THR A 6 -9.47 56.90 -26.67
CA THR A 6 -9.78 58.34 -26.74
C THR A 6 -9.88 58.83 -28.18
N ALA A 7 -9.15 58.22 -29.12
CA ALA A 7 -9.18 58.55 -30.54
C ALA A 7 -10.38 57.90 -31.27
N ASP A 8 -10.76 56.69 -30.89
CA ASP A 8 -11.95 56.00 -31.40
C ASP A 8 -12.63 55.20 -30.28
N ALA A 9 -13.79 55.69 -29.84
CA ALA A 9 -14.57 55.06 -28.79
C ALA A 9 -15.32 53.79 -29.26
N THR A 10 -15.51 53.61 -30.58
CA THR A 10 -16.23 52.45 -31.15
C THR A 10 -15.34 51.21 -31.30
N LEU A 11 -14.03 51.38 -31.13
CA LEU A 11 -13.02 50.34 -31.27
C LEU A 11 -13.24 49.15 -30.31
N LEU A 12 -13.78 49.42 -29.10
CA LEU A 12 -14.08 48.40 -28.11
C LEU A 12 -15.22 47.48 -28.58
N ASP A 13 -16.34 48.06 -29.01
CA ASP A 13 -17.49 47.30 -29.51
C ASP A 13 -17.14 46.54 -30.78
N HIS A 14 -16.32 47.14 -31.65
CA HIS A 14 -15.82 46.46 -32.85
C HIS A 14 -14.98 45.23 -32.51
N ALA A 15 -14.06 45.33 -31.55
CA ALA A 15 -13.22 44.21 -31.14
C ALA A 15 -14.04 43.10 -30.47
N LEU A 16 -14.98 43.45 -29.59
CA LEU A 16 -15.88 42.51 -28.93
C LEU A 16 -16.78 41.76 -29.92
N SER A 17 -17.29 42.44 -30.96
CA SER A 17 -18.09 41.80 -32.02
C SER A 17 -17.34 40.69 -32.78
N ARG A 18 -16.00 40.70 -32.73
CA ARG A 18 -15.11 39.71 -33.34
C ARG A 18 -14.51 38.73 -32.32
N ASN A 19 -15.02 38.69 -31.09
CA ASN A 19 -14.46 37.89 -29.99
C ASN A 19 -13.00 38.25 -29.64
N VAL A 20 -12.57 39.50 -29.90
CA VAL A 20 -11.23 39.98 -29.58
C VAL A 20 -11.32 40.95 -28.40
N VAL A 21 -10.65 40.62 -27.29
CA VAL A 21 -10.60 41.50 -26.12
C VAL A 21 -9.38 42.41 -26.20
N LEU A 22 -9.62 43.72 -26.21
CA LEU A 22 -8.56 44.72 -26.07
C LEU A 22 -8.09 44.74 -24.62
N ALA A 23 -6.97 44.07 -24.35
CA ALA A 23 -6.39 43.99 -23.02
C ALA A 23 -5.25 45.01 -22.83
N SER A 24 -5.19 45.63 -21.65
CA SER A 24 -3.95 46.20 -21.14
C SER A 24 -3.08 45.09 -20.54
N PRO A 25 -1.78 45.31 -20.31
CA PRO A 25 -0.92 44.31 -19.67
C PRO A 25 -1.49 43.76 -18.35
N SER A 26 -2.19 44.60 -17.58
CA SER A 26 -2.84 44.20 -16.32
C SER A 26 -4.11 43.37 -16.52
N THR A 27 -4.94 43.68 -17.52
CA THR A 27 -6.18 42.91 -17.79
C THR A 27 -5.86 41.53 -18.35
N LEU A 28 -4.84 41.42 -19.22
CA LEU A 28 -4.38 40.12 -19.74
C LEU A 28 -3.89 39.21 -18.61
N LEU A 29 -3.06 39.76 -17.71
CA LEU A 29 -2.54 39.02 -16.56
C LEU A 29 -3.67 38.54 -15.63
N ALA A 30 -4.70 39.36 -15.43
CA ALA A 30 -5.86 39.00 -14.61
C ALA A 30 -6.65 37.83 -15.22
N VAL A 31 -6.92 37.85 -16.53
CA VAL A 31 -7.64 36.78 -17.24
C VAL A 31 -6.83 35.48 -17.23
N LEU A 32 -5.53 35.53 -17.51
CA LEU A 32 -4.66 34.35 -17.47
C LEU A 32 -4.59 33.72 -16.07
N LYS A 33 -4.51 34.55 -15.02
CA LYS A 33 -4.58 34.06 -13.63
C LYS A 33 -5.93 33.41 -13.31
N SER A 34 -7.03 33.96 -13.82
CA SER A 34 -8.37 33.37 -13.65
C SER A 34 -8.46 32.00 -14.30
N VAL A 35 -8.01 31.86 -15.56
CA VAL A 35 -8.00 30.56 -16.27
C VAL A 35 -7.08 29.55 -15.56
N ALA A 36 -5.89 29.98 -15.13
CA ALA A 36 -4.98 29.13 -14.38
C ALA A 36 -5.55 28.67 -13.02
N PHE A 37 -6.40 29.49 -12.40
CA PHE A 37 -7.09 29.15 -11.16
C PHE A 37 -8.24 28.17 -11.40
N THR A 38 -9.05 28.41 -12.46
CA THR A 38 -10.13 27.50 -12.87
C THR A 38 -9.59 26.10 -13.22
N TRP A 39 -8.52 26.00 -14.01
CA TRP A 39 -7.89 24.71 -14.31
C TRP A 39 -7.31 24.01 -13.07
N ARG A 40 -6.82 24.77 -12.08
CA ARG A 40 -6.35 24.20 -10.81
C ARG A 40 -7.48 23.61 -9.98
N GLN A 41 -8.68 24.18 -10.06
CA GLN A 41 -9.88 23.64 -9.41
C GLN A 41 -10.40 22.37 -10.10
N ASP A 42 -10.38 22.32 -11.43
CA ASP A 42 -10.82 21.14 -12.18
C ASP A 42 -9.87 19.95 -11.97
N VAL A 43 -8.55 20.18 -12.07
CA VAL A 43 -7.53 19.13 -11.86
C VAL A 43 -7.58 18.56 -10.44
N LEU A 44 -7.89 19.38 -9.43
CA LEU A 44 -8.00 18.92 -8.04
C LEU A 44 -9.17 17.94 -7.84
N THR A 45 -10.26 18.12 -8.57
CA THR A 45 -11.47 17.29 -8.45
C THR A 45 -11.28 15.92 -9.09
N ASP A 46 -10.73 15.88 -10.30
CA ASP A 46 -10.45 14.60 -11.00
C ASP A 46 -9.34 13.81 -10.28
N SER A 47 -8.28 14.49 -9.83
CA SER A 47 -7.18 13.84 -9.09
C SER A 47 -7.65 13.27 -7.74
N ALA A 48 -8.58 13.94 -7.07
CA ALA A 48 -9.14 13.44 -5.80
C ALA A 48 -9.99 12.17 -6.00
N ARG A 49 -10.75 12.11 -7.10
CA ARG A 49 -11.55 10.92 -7.45
C ARG A 49 -10.66 9.74 -7.77
N GLU A 50 -9.64 9.94 -8.59
CA GLU A 50 -8.67 8.89 -8.93
C GLU A 50 -7.93 8.39 -7.68
N LEU A 51 -7.52 9.30 -6.78
CA LEU A 51 -6.88 8.94 -5.51
C LEU A 51 -7.80 8.10 -4.62
N PHE A 52 -9.08 8.45 -4.53
CA PHE A 52 -10.06 7.70 -3.75
C PHE A 52 -10.29 6.30 -4.32
N ASP A 53 -10.41 6.18 -5.64
CA ASP A 53 -10.53 4.88 -6.31
C ASP A 53 -9.29 4.01 -6.12
N LEU A 54 -8.09 4.61 -6.15
CA LEU A 54 -6.84 3.90 -5.88
C LEU A 54 -6.75 3.43 -4.42
N ALA A 55 -7.15 4.28 -3.47
CA ALA A 55 -7.18 3.97 -2.05
C ALA A 55 -8.15 2.81 -1.75
N ARG A 56 -9.33 2.81 -2.38
CA ARG A 56 -10.30 1.71 -2.26
C ARG A 56 -9.73 0.40 -2.78
N GLN A 57 -9.11 0.42 -3.97
CA GLN A 57 -8.46 -0.76 -4.54
C GLN A 57 -7.33 -1.29 -3.66
N LEU A 58 -6.53 -0.41 -3.06
CA LEU A 58 -5.46 -0.81 -2.13
C LEU A 58 -6.05 -1.49 -0.90
N TYR A 59 -7.10 -0.93 -0.30
CA TYR A 59 -7.75 -1.51 0.88
C TYR A 59 -8.32 -2.91 0.60
N GLU A 60 -9.00 -3.09 -0.54
CA GLU A 60 -9.50 -4.41 -0.97
C GLU A 60 -8.36 -5.44 -1.16
N ARG A 61 -7.23 -5.01 -1.75
CA ARG A 61 -6.05 -5.87 -1.93
C ARG A 61 -5.37 -6.22 -0.60
N MET A 62 -5.31 -5.26 0.34
CA MET A 62 -4.76 -5.47 1.68
C MET A 62 -5.60 -6.47 2.48
N GLY A 63 -6.94 -6.41 2.38
CA GLY A 63 -7.82 -7.41 2.98
C GLY A 63 -7.55 -8.82 2.45
N THR A 64 -7.45 -8.96 1.12
CA THR A 64 -7.12 -10.25 0.48
C THR A 64 -5.73 -10.77 0.90
N LEU A 65 -4.75 -9.88 1.04
CA LEU A 65 -3.41 -10.22 1.51
C LEU A 65 -3.45 -10.71 2.97
N GLY A 66 -4.17 -10.00 3.84
CA GLY A 66 -4.35 -10.38 5.25
C GLY A 66 -4.90 -11.80 5.42
N ASP A 67 -5.94 -12.15 4.67
CA ASP A 67 -6.53 -13.49 4.68
C ASP A 67 -5.52 -14.58 4.26
N ASN A 68 -4.77 -14.32 3.19
CA ASN A 68 -3.78 -15.28 2.70
C ASN A 68 -2.61 -15.46 3.67
N VAL A 69 -2.16 -14.36 4.29
CA VAL A 69 -1.12 -14.37 5.32
C VAL A 69 -1.60 -15.12 6.57
N GLY A 70 -2.86 -14.94 6.99
CA GLY A 70 -3.46 -15.69 8.09
C GLY A 70 -3.50 -17.20 7.83
N LYS A 71 -3.94 -17.61 6.63
CA LYS A 71 -3.94 -19.03 6.20
C LYS A 71 -2.53 -19.63 6.19
N LEU A 72 -1.54 -18.88 5.70
CA LEU A 72 -0.15 -19.30 5.70
C LEU A 72 0.40 -19.46 7.12
N GLY A 73 0.11 -18.51 8.01
CA GLY A 73 0.51 -18.57 9.41
C GLY A 73 -0.03 -19.81 10.13
N SER A 74 -1.29 -20.16 9.90
CA SER A 74 -1.91 -21.38 10.44
C SER A 74 -1.21 -22.66 9.92
N SER A 75 -0.91 -22.71 8.62
CA SER A 75 -0.21 -23.84 8.00
C SER A 75 1.21 -24.02 8.53
N LEU A 76 1.92 -22.90 8.74
CA LEU A 76 3.25 -22.90 9.33
C LEU A 76 3.23 -23.35 10.79
N LYS A 77 2.26 -22.88 11.58
CA LYS A 77 2.04 -23.34 12.95
C LYS A 77 1.84 -24.86 13.01
N SER A 78 0.94 -25.39 12.18
CA SER A 78 0.73 -26.85 12.11
C SER A 78 1.99 -27.61 11.71
N SER A 79 2.80 -27.05 10.81
CA SER A 79 4.07 -27.66 10.39
C SER A 79 5.08 -27.71 11.53
N VAL A 80 5.19 -26.63 12.30
CA VAL A 80 6.05 -26.56 13.51
C VAL A 80 5.57 -27.55 14.57
N ASP A 81 4.26 -27.65 14.82
CA ASP A 81 3.70 -28.61 15.78
C ASP A 81 4.01 -30.07 15.40
N ARG A 82 3.91 -30.39 14.09
CA ARG A 82 4.28 -31.71 13.55
C ARG A 82 5.78 -31.98 13.70
N TYR A 83 6.62 -30.99 13.41
CA TYR A 83 8.06 -31.09 13.59
C TYR A 83 8.42 -31.35 15.06
N ASN A 84 7.86 -30.59 16.00
CA ASN A 84 8.09 -30.77 17.43
C ASN A 84 7.65 -32.17 17.90
N SER A 85 6.51 -32.66 17.40
CA SER A 85 6.03 -34.02 17.70
C SER A 85 6.98 -35.11 17.18
N LEU A 86 7.56 -34.91 15.99
CA LEU A 86 8.56 -35.82 15.42
C LEU A 86 9.84 -35.85 16.26
N ILE A 87 10.36 -34.68 16.65
CA ILE A 87 11.54 -34.57 17.51
C ILE A 87 11.28 -35.23 18.86
N GLY A 88 10.13 -34.96 19.50
CA GLY A 88 9.77 -35.64 20.74
C GLY A 88 9.71 -37.16 20.61
N THR A 89 9.25 -37.68 19.46
CA THR A 89 9.25 -39.13 19.18
C THR A 89 10.67 -39.67 18.98
N LEU A 90 11.52 -38.96 18.23
CA LEU A 90 12.92 -39.31 18.01
C LEU A 90 13.66 -39.41 19.35
N GLU A 91 13.52 -38.39 20.20
CA GLU A 91 14.17 -38.33 21.50
C GLU A 91 13.69 -39.40 22.47
N ALA A 92 12.37 -39.63 22.53
CA ALA A 92 11.80 -40.59 23.48
C ALA A 92 12.00 -42.05 23.05
N ARG A 93 11.96 -42.34 21.73
CA ARG A 93 11.87 -43.73 21.23
C ARG A 93 13.11 -44.21 20.49
N ILE A 94 13.79 -43.33 19.75
CA ILE A 94 14.90 -43.70 18.88
C ILE A 94 16.25 -43.51 19.59
N LEU A 95 16.48 -42.33 20.18
CA LEU A 95 17.78 -42.01 20.81
C LEU A 95 18.21 -42.99 21.92
N PRO A 96 17.33 -43.53 22.78
CA PRO A 96 17.73 -44.53 23.77
C PRO A 96 18.24 -45.82 23.12
N THR A 97 17.62 -46.24 22.02
CA THR A 97 18.03 -47.43 21.25
C THR A 97 19.34 -47.16 20.51
N ALA A 98 19.50 -45.99 19.90
CA ALA A 98 20.75 -45.56 19.28
C ALA A 98 21.91 -45.50 20.29
N ARG A 99 21.67 -45.04 21.53
CA ARG A 99 22.67 -45.07 22.62
C ARG A 99 23.04 -46.50 23.03
N LYS A 100 22.06 -47.39 23.18
CA LYS A 100 22.31 -48.82 23.48
C LYS A 100 23.13 -49.48 22.37
N LEU A 101 22.86 -49.14 21.10
CA LEU A 101 23.60 -49.66 19.96
C LEU A 101 25.04 -49.11 19.90
N ASN A 102 25.25 -47.80 20.09
CA ASN A 102 26.60 -47.21 20.19
C ASN A 102 27.40 -47.73 21.40
N ALA A 103 26.74 -48.16 22.47
CA ALA A 103 27.42 -48.85 23.57
C ALA A 103 27.90 -50.26 23.18
N MET A 104 27.43 -50.80 22.06
CA MET A 104 27.80 -52.10 21.51
C MET A 104 28.68 -52.01 20.24
N ASP A 105 28.82 -50.82 19.64
CA ASP A 105 29.62 -50.57 18.43
C ASP A 105 30.24 -49.15 18.46
N GLU A 106 31.55 -49.02 18.25
CA GLU A 106 32.36 -47.79 18.48
C GLU A 106 32.03 -46.61 17.54
N SER A 107 31.16 -46.81 16.55
CA SER A 107 30.87 -45.84 15.48
C SER A 107 29.64 -44.97 15.80
N GLY A 108 29.86 -43.83 16.46
CA GLY A 108 28.81 -42.92 16.95
C GLY A 108 27.86 -42.33 15.88
N LEU A 109 26.58 -42.20 16.24
CA LEU A 109 25.54 -41.54 15.42
C LEU A 109 25.49 -40.02 15.66
N LEU A 110 25.33 -39.25 14.58
CA LEU A 110 25.21 -37.79 14.60
C LEU A 110 23.83 -37.34 15.14
N THR A 111 23.84 -36.44 16.12
CA THR A 111 22.61 -35.81 16.66
C THR A 111 22.18 -34.64 15.76
N PRO A 112 20.94 -34.59 15.26
CA PRO A 112 20.45 -33.46 14.48
C PRO A 112 20.29 -32.19 15.36
N PRO A 113 20.54 -30.98 14.80
CA PRO A 113 20.41 -29.72 15.53
C PRO A 113 18.94 -29.37 15.83
N ALA A 114 18.68 -28.77 17.01
CA ALA A 114 17.35 -28.30 17.40
C ALA A 114 16.94 -27.03 16.63
N LEU A 115 15.67 -26.95 16.22
CA LEU A 115 15.07 -25.77 15.60
C LEU A 115 14.06 -25.15 16.57
N ASP A 116 14.50 -24.19 17.38
CA ASP A 116 13.62 -23.37 18.22
C ASP A 116 13.15 -22.14 17.43
N VAL A 117 12.34 -22.34 16.39
CA VAL A 117 11.76 -21.23 15.63
C VAL A 117 10.24 -21.23 15.81
N THR A 118 9.76 -20.47 16.79
CA THR A 118 8.34 -20.12 16.88
C THR A 118 8.02 -19.11 15.77
N PRO A 119 6.99 -19.35 14.93
CA PRO A 119 6.58 -18.40 13.90
C PRO A 119 6.27 -17.04 14.53
N ARG A 120 6.92 -15.98 14.05
CA ARG A 120 6.65 -14.60 14.51
C ARG A 120 5.22 -14.23 14.13
N SER A 121 4.39 -13.92 15.13
CA SER A 121 3.01 -13.48 14.91
C SER A 121 2.98 -12.12 14.22
N LEU A 122 2.06 -11.93 13.27
CA LEU A 122 1.77 -10.59 12.77
C LEU A 122 1.14 -9.77 13.88
N ALA A 123 1.80 -8.65 14.21
CA ALA A 123 1.34 -7.66 15.20
C ALA A 123 1.17 -6.28 14.55
N ALA A 124 1.07 -6.23 13.22
CA ALA A 124 0.84 -4.99 12.49
C ALA A 124 -0.60 -4.52 12.75
N PRO A 125 -0.81 -3.36 13.41
CA PRO A 125 -2.14 -2.89 13.79
C PRO A 125 -3.06 -2.68 12.58
N GLU A 126 -2.51 -2.31 11.42
CA GLU A 126 -3.25 -2.20 10.14
C GLU A 126 -3.78 -3.53 9.57
N LEU A 127 -3.41 -4.68 10.15
CA LEU A 127 -3.84 -6.02 9.76
C LEU A 127 -4.63 -6.73 10.87
N GLN A 128 -4.81 -6.10 12.03
CA GLN A 128 -5.82 -6.51 13.01
C GLN A 128 -7.16 -5.92 12.55
N GLN A 129 -8.17 -6.78 12.36
CA GLN A 129 -9.53 -6.33 12.10
C GLN A 129 -9.96 -5.38 13.22
N ASP A 130 -10.29 -4.14 12.87
CA ASP A 130 -10.98 -3.19 13.75
C ASP A 130 -12.37 -3.77 14.08
N ASP A 131 -12.43 -4.62 15.10
CA ASP A 131 -13.67 -5.06 15.76
C ASP A 131 -14.05 -4.04 16.87
N ALA A 132 -14.05 -2.76 16.50
CA ALA A 132 -14.33 -1.63 17.38
C ALA A 132 -15.34 -0.67 16.73
N ALA A 133 -16.53 -1.19 16.40
CA ALA A 133 -17.73 -0.38 16.21
C ALA A 133 -18.99 -1.22 16.52
N ALA A 134 -19.28 -1.38 17.81
CA ALA A 134 -20.60 -1.73 18.33
C ALA A 134 -20.93 -0.80 19.49
#